data_AF-A0A1B2HC14-F1
#
_entry.id   AF-A0A1B2HC14-F1
#
_cell.length_a   1.000
_cell.length_b   1.000
_cell.length_c   1.000
_cell.angle_alpha   90.00
_cell.angle_beta   90.00
_cell.angle_gamma   90.00
#
_symmetry.space_group_name_H-M   'P 1'
#
loop_
_entity.id
_entity.type
_entity.pdbx_description
1 polymer ?
#
loop_
_entity_poly.entity_id
_entity_poly.type
_entity_poly.pdbx_seq_one_letter_code
_entity_poly.pdbx_strand_id
1 'polypeptide(L)'
;MPLPAAVGTVTIAYDIRHPAGGAPGTGTVEVTIPFALRDSTDNVIIAPGVIRGTVTAGVGQVVIPDPNDPQISPQGWAPHIKVLTDVWAAEFDVVIPEGSGDTTIQLADLAPAEAPPTLVSYALAGHTHSGGGGGDVPDATTSTKGIIRLAGDFGGTANAPTVPALADKYVKPVGGIPQIDLAAAIQALLALAGTAVQPGALAAVATSGAYGDLAGRPSIPDSYDDLTGTVPTSALPAIAITEYLGAVASQAEMLTLAGQRGDWCTRTDLGTTWIITGDTPTQLASWTALSYPTAPVISVAGQTGAVTLGKADVGLGNVANLAPADLGISTATQTALDGKQAADTDLAAIAGLAPADGALLQRIGGAWAARTLAGLKSDLTLDQVANLAPADLPISNATQTALDGKVPLTLVDAAGDLLVGSGVDTLARLAKGTDGQVLTVSAGAVTWGAASSGDRELYQPSTVGLLEWTADPKDVETDFNHASGNLLMVRFRYRGSAASISEIGFAVTSAASGPGAYSGVALYEDGTGVVNRLGQSADAGASWTSPGVKSIALTAPVNVTPGNYYRAAILFVGSGAGKIAGCAATISDALLNHGVRRSVFLSGQTGFPSTLTISSMSTNNALYWLAMK
;
A
#
# COMPACT_ATOMS: atom_id res chain seq x y z
N MET A 1 11.19 23.16 2.13
CA MET A 1 11.97 22.83 0.92
C MET A 1 12.50 24.16 0.38
N PRO A 2 13.82 24.37 0.26
CA PRO A 2 14.33 25.59 -0.37
C PRO A 2 13.92 25.58 -1.85
N LEU A 3 13.24 26.64 -2.29
CA LEU A 3 12.83 26.81 -3.68
C LEU A 3 14.03 27.34 -4.51
N PRO A 4 14.20 26.92 -5.78
CA PRO A 4 15.21 27.49 -6.67
C PRO A 4 15.05 29.02 -6.80
N ALA A 5 16.16 29.75 -6.93
CA ALA A 5 16.14 31.22 -6.91
C ALA A 5 15.51 31.84 -8.18
N ALA A 6 15.44 31.07 -9.28
CA ALA A 6 14.86 31.52 -10.54
C ALA A 6 13.33 31.41 -10.59
N VAL A 7 12.73 30.64 -9.67
CA VAL A 7 11.27 30.41 -9.60
C VAL A 7 10.58 31.51 -8.79
N GLY A 8 9.64 32.21 -9.40
CA GLY A 8 8.71 33.12 -8.75
C GLY A 8 7.88 32.41 -7.68
N THR A 9 7.58 33.11 -6.59
CA THR A 9 6.84 32.55 -5.46
C THR A 9 5.58 33.35 -5.19
N VAL A 10 4.54 32.66 -4.72
CA VAL A 10 3.31 33.27 -4.21
C VAL A 10 3.19 32.96 -2.73
N THR A 11 2.83 33.98 -1.95
CA THR A 11 2.59 33.82 -0.50
C THR A 11 1.09 33.70 -0.26
N ILE A 12 0.66 32.58 0.31
CA ILE A 12 -0.71 32.41 0.79
C ILE A 12 -0.72 32.73 2.29
N ALA A 13 -1.27 33.88 2.66
CA ALA A 13 -1.49 34.27 4.04
C ALA A 13 -2.85 33.75 4.52
N TYR A 14 -2.96 33.41 5.79
CA TYR A 14 -4.20 32.91 6.38
C TYR A 14 -4.46 33.55 7.75
N ASP A 15 -5.72 33.94 7.98
CA ASP A 15 -6.29 34.40 9.26
C ASP A 15 -7.57 33.58 9.53
N ILE A 16 -7.43 32.50 10.32
CA ILE A 16 -8.47 31.53 10.64
C ILE A 16 -9.01 31.83 12.04
N ARG A 17 -10.22 32.39 12.08
CA ARG A 17 -10.92 32.75 13.33
C ARG A 17 -12.13 31.87 13.58
N HIS A 18 -12.47 31.71 14.86
CA HIS A 18 -13.66 30.96 15.24
C HIS A 18 -14.93 31.73 14.84
N PRO A 19 -15.87 31.11 14.10
CA PRO A 19 -17.03 31.80 13.55
C PRO A 19 -17.96 32.41 14.61
N ALA A 20 -17.94 31.88 15.84
CA ALA A 20 -18.69 32.39 16.99
C ALA A 20 -17.85 33.26 17.97
N GLY A 21 -16.65 33.73 17.60
CA GLY A 21 -15.83 34.62 18.44
C GLY A 21 -15.01 33.94 19.54
N GLY A 22 -14.73 32.63 19.43
CA GLY A 22 -13.83 31.87 20.31
C GLY A 22 -12.34 32.12 20.03
N ALA A 23 -11.46 31.40 20.74
CA ALA A 23 -10.00 31.49 20.54
C ALA A 23 -9.62 31.22 19.07
N PRO A 24 -8.67 31.98 18.50
CA PRO A 24 -8.28 31.84 17.11
C PRO A 24 -7.58 30.50 16.84
N GLY A 25 -7.76 29.96 15.62
CA GLY A 25 -7.41 28.57 15.33
C GLY A 25 -5.91 28.28 15.45
N THR A 26 -5.57 27.12 15.98
CA THR A 26 -4.20 26.56 16.01
C THR A 26 -4.18 25.25 15.22
N GLY A 27 -3.19 25.09 14.35
CA GLY A 27 -3.10 23.91 13.48
C GLY A 27 -2.15 24.10 12.31
N THR A 28 -2.43 23.44 11.19
CA THR A 28 -1.58 23.45 10.00
C THR A 28 -2.39 23.69 8.73
N VAL A 29 -1.82 24.45 7.80
CA VAL A 29 -2.26 24.52 6.41
C VAL A 29 -1.25 23.76 5.56
N GLU A 30 -1.72 22.74 4.85
CA GLU A 30 -0.92 21.92 3.96
C GLU A 30 -1.26 22.28 2.51
N VAL A 31 -0.24 22.64 1.72
CA VAL A 31 -0.38 22.89 0.29
C VAL A 31 0.37 21.80 -0.46
N THR A 32 -0.34 21.03 -1.26
CA THR A 32 0.22 19.90 -2.00
C THR A 32 0.52 20.29 -3.43
N ILE A 33 1.75 20.01 -3.86
CA ILE A 33 2.15 20.05 -5.26
C ILE A 33 1.80 18.68 -5.87
N PRO A 34 0.84 18.59 -6.80
CA PRO A 34 0.26 17.32 -7.23
C PRO A 34 1.19 16.47 -8.11
N PHE A 35 2.16 17.07 -8.78
CA PHE A 35 3.11 16.39 -9.66
C PHE A 35 4.50 17.06 -9.65
N ALA A 36 5.50 16.38 -10.20
CA ALA A 36 6.84 16.92 -10.31
C ALA A 36 6.84 18.16 -11.22
N LEU A 37 7.37 19.28 -10.73
CA LEU A 37 7.55 20.50 -11.50
C LEU A 37 8.98 20.57 -11.99
N ARG A 38 9.19 20.84 -13.27
CA ARG A 38 10.53 21.10 -13.82
C ARG A 38 10.77 22.59 -13.90
N ASP A 39 11.80 23.07 -13.22
CA ASP A 39 12.38 24.39 -13.46
C ASP A 39 13.21 24.32 -14.74
N SER A 40 12.79 25.07 -15.76
CA SER A 40 13.42 25.10 -17.08
C SER A 40 14.70 25.94 -17.13
N THR A 41 14.89 26.85 -16.18
CA THR A 41 16.05 27.74 -16.09
C THR A 41 17.20 27.05 -15.35
N ASP A 42 16.93 26.53 -14.15
CA ASP A 42 17.96 25.90 -13.31
C ASP A 42 18.08 24.37 -13.52
N ASN A 43 17.25 23.79 -14.39
CA ASN A 43 17.16 22.34 -14.66
C ASN A 43 16.95 21.47 -13.41
N VAL A 44 16.29 22.01 -12.40
CA VAL A 44 15.95 21.31 -11.16
C VAL A 44 14.54 20.73 -11.25
N ILE A 45 14.36 19.49 -10.77
CA ILE A 45 13.04 18.90 -10.58
C ILE A 45 12.61 19.16 -9.13
N ILE A 46 11.52 19.89 -8.97
CA ILE A 46 10.82 20.02 -7.70
C ILE A 46 9.90 18.81 -7.58
N ALA A 47 10.23 17.91 -6.65
CA ALA A 47 9.45 16.70 -6.41
C ALA A 47 8.03 17.05 -5.92
N PRO A 48 7.01 16.25 -6.28
CA PRO A 48 5.68 16.40 -5.70
C PRO A 48 5.78 16.21 -4.19
N GLY A 49 5.07 17.04 -3.44
CA GLY A 49 5.19 17.06 -1.99
C GLY A 49 4.30 18.11 -1.34
N VAL A 50 4.25 18.03 -0.01
CA VAL A 50 3.42 18.90 0.82
C VAL A 50 4.29 20.00 1.43
N ILE A 51 3.92 21.25 1.18
CA ILE A 51 4.48 22.42 1.85
C ILE A 51 3.54 22.78 3.01
N ARG A 52 4.08 22.82 4.23
CA ARG A 52 3.31 23.04 5.46
C ARG A 52 3.54 24.43 6.01
N GLY A 53 2.46 25.17 6.22
CA GLY A 53 2.41 26.37 7.03
C GLY A 53 1.82 26.07 8.41
N THR A 54 2.43 26.60 9.46
CA THR A 54 1.87 26.53 10.81
C THR A 54 0.87 27.68 11.03
N VAL A 55 -0.24 27.40 11.69
CA VAL A 55 -1.23 28.39 12.14
C VAL A 55 -1.03 28.59 13.64
N THR A 56 -0.66 29.79 14.06
CA THR A 56 -0.48 30.13 15.48
C THR A 56 -1.33 31.35 15.80
N ALA A 57 -2.26 31.19 16.76
CA ALA A 57 -3.24 32.22 17.11
C ALA A 57 -4.03 32.75 15.88
N GLY A 58 -4.45 31.85 15.00
CA GLY A 58 -5.25 32.15 13.80
C GLY A 58 -4.45 32.64 12.61
N VAL A 59 -3.23 33.15 12.77
CA VAL A 59 -2.48 33.78 11.68
C VAL A 59 -1.30 32.92 11.24
N GLY A 60 -0.99 32.95 9.94
CA GLY A 60 0.28 32.48 9.39
C GLY A 60 0.33 32.64 7.88
N GLN A 61 1.37 32.06 7.27
CA GLN A 61 1.55 32.10 5.83
C GLN A 61 2.31 30.86 5.33
N VAL A 62 2.08 30.51 4.07
CA VAL A 62 2.82 29.48 3.35
C VAL A 62 3.25 30.02 1.99
N VAL A 63 4.52 29.83 1.66
CA VAL A 63 5.09 30.26 0.37
C VAL A 63 5.18 29.05 -0.53
N ILE A 64 4.65 29.17 -1.74
CA ILE A 64 4.66 28.12 -2.77
C ILE A 64 5.24 28.65 -4.08
N PRO A 65 5.73 27.77 -4.98
CA PRO A 65 6.05 28.17 -6.35
C PRO A 65 4.82 28.78 -7.03
N ASP A 66 4.99 29.87 -7.77
CA ASP A 66 3.92 30.47 -8.56
C ASP A 66 3.48 29.49 -9.66
N PRO A 67 2.21 29.04 -9.68
CA PRO A 67 1.76 28.10 -10.69
C PRO A 67 1.75 28.63 -12.12
N ASN A 68 1.80 29.96 -12.28
CA ASN A 68 1.81 30.64 -13.57
C ASN A 68 3.21 31.14 -13.97
N ASP A 69 4.26 30.75 -13.23
CA ASP A 69 5.63 31.12 -13.60
C ASP A 69 5.99 30.53 -14.98
N PRO A 70 6.36 31.38 -15.97
CA PRO A 70 6.82 30.91 -17.27
C PRO A 70 7.98 29.91 -17.22
N GLN A 71 8.77 29.90 -16.14
CA GLN A 71 9.96 29.08 -15.97
C GLN A 71 9.66 27.66 -15.46
N ILE A 72 8.44 27.39 -14.97
CA ILE A 72 8.02 26.07 -14.49
C ILE A 72 7.29 25.29 -15.60
N SER A 73 7.43 23.96 -15.64
CA SER A 73 6.64 23.08 -16.49
C SER A 73 6.10 21.85 -15.73
N PRO A 74 4.79 21.50 -15.87
CA PRO A 74 3.76 22.22 -16.63
C PRO A 74 3.23 23.48 -15.91
N GLN A 75 2.89 24.52 -16.68
CA GLN A 75 2.32 25.80 -16.20
C GLN A 75 0.81 25.68 -15.95
N GLY A 76 0.26 26.58 -15.13
CA GLY A 76 -1.18 26.66 -14.85
C GLY A 76 -1.70 25.54 -13.95
N TRP A 77 -0.83 24.99 -13.09
CA TRP A 77 -1.22 23.92 -12.17
C TRP A 77 -2.04 24.46 -10.99
N ALA A 78 -2.93 23.64 -10.44
CA ALA A 78 -3.76 24.01 -9.30
C ALA A 78 -3.17 23.43 -8.01
N PRO A 79 -2.75 24.25 -7.02
CA PRO A 79 -2.42 23.74 -5.69
C PRO A 79 -3.65 23.16 -4.99
N HIS A 80 -3.45 22.00 -4.37
CA HIS A 80 -4.44 21.38 -3.50
C HIS A 80 -4.17 21.82 -2.05
N ILE A 81 -5.13 22.52 -1.43
CA ILE A 81 -4.98 23.09 -0.09
C ILE A 81 -5.83 22.29 0.90
N LYS A 82 -5.19 21.84 1.98
CA LYS A 82 -5.84 21.19 3.12
C LYS A 82 -5.58 21.99 4.39
N VAL A 83 -6.64 22.52 4.96
CA VAL A 83 -6.64 23.25 6.23
C VAL A 83 -7.01 22.27 7.34
N LEU A 84 -6.16 22.17 8.36
CA LEU A 84 -6.36 21.31 9.53
C LEU A 84 -6.12 22.13 10.79
N THR A 85 -7.13 22.85 11.23
CA THR A 85 -7.10 23.57 12.52
C THR A 85 -8.14 23.02 13.48
N ASP A 86 -7.97 23.31 14.76
CA ASP A 86 -8.97 23.04 15.81
C ASP A 86 -10.30 23.77 15.62
N VAL A 87 -10.33 24.81 14.77
CA VAL A 87 -11.49 25.68 14.53
C VAL A 87 -12.16 25.43 13.18
N TRP A 88 -11.39 25.13 12.14
CA TRP A 88 -11.88 24.93 10.78
C TRP A 88 -11.01 23.90 10.03
N ALA A 89 -11.66 22.98 9.34
CA ALA A 89 -11.01 22.00 8.47
C ALA A 89 -11.71 21.97 7.11
N ALA A 90 -10.93 22.14 6.05
CA ALA A 90 -11.43 22.19 4.66
C ALA A 90 -10.36 21.70 3.69
N GLU A 91 -10.79 21.15 2.56
CA GLU A 91 -9.92 20.61 1.51
C GLU A 91 -10.46 21.01 0.14
N PHE A 92 -9.66 21.71 -0.67
CA PHE A 92 -10.10 22.25 -1.96
C PHE A 92 -8.92 22.55 -2.90
N ASP A 93 -9.18 22.50 -4.20
CA ASP A 93 -8.24 22.92 -5.26
C ASP A 93 -8.44 24.41 -5.58
N VAL A 94 -7.34 25.12 -5.81
CA VAL A 94 -7.37 26.56 -6.11
C VAL A 94 -6.68 26.84 -7.44
N VAL A 95 -7.26 27.72 -8.25
CA VAL A 95 -6.58 28.31 -9.40
C VAL A 95 -6.07 29.69 -9.00
N ILE A 96 -4.75 29.90 -9.08
CA ILE A 96 -4.14 31.20 -8.81
C ILE A 96 -4.21 32.07 -10.09
N PRO A 97 -4.72 33.31 -10.03
CA PRO A 97 -4.83 34.18 -11.22
C PRO A 97 -3.49 34.54 -11.84
N GLU A 98 -3.46 34.70 -13.17
CA GLU A 98 -2.30 35.20 -13.92
C GLU A 98 -1.95 36.64 -13.49
N GLY A 99 -0.65 36.94 -13.34
CA GLY A 99 -0.16 38.26 -12.95
C GLY A 99 -0.01 38.49 -11.44
N SER A 100 -0.08 37.44 -10.63
CA SER A 100 0.08 37.49 -9.16
C SER A 100 1.54 37.42 -8.66
N GLY A 101 2.53 37.47 -9.56
CA GLY A 101 3.95 37.41 -9.21
C GLY A 101 4.32 38.39 -8.09
N ASP A 102 4.83 37.84 -6.98
CA ASP A 102 5.25 38.53 -5.75
C ASP A 102 4.13 39.20 -4.92
N THR A 103 2.92 38.65 -4.93
CA THR A 103 1.79 39.16 -4.12
C THR A 103 1.33 38.18 -3.03
N THR A 104 0.89 38.73 -1.90
CA THR A 104 0.28 37.96 -0.81
C THR A 104 -1.22 37.78 -1.06
N ILE A 105 -1.67 36.54 -1.21
CA ILE A 105 -3.09 36.18 -1.38
C ILE A 105 -3.63 35.72 -0.03
N GLN A 106 -4.81 36.19 0.37
CA GLN A 106 -5.46 35.74 1.60
C GLN A 106 -6.24 34.45 1.34
N LEU A 107 -6.10 33.45 2.22
CA LEU A 107 -6.84 32.18 2.14
C LEU A 107 -8.35 32.40 2.19
N ALA A 108 -8.82 33.48 2.83
CA ALA A 108 -10.23 33.88 2.84
C ALA A 108 -10.79 34.24 1.45
N ASP A 109 -9.94 34.68 0.52
CA ASP A 109 -10.32 34.97 -0.87
C ASP A 109 -10.35 33.70 -1.73
N LEU A 110 -9.81 32.58 -1.21
CA LEU A 110 -9.65 31.31 -1.91
C LEU A 110 -10.57 30.20 -1.38
N ALA A 111 -11.10 30.36 -0.17
CA ALA A 111 -11.92 29.34 0.49
C ALA A 111 -13.31 29.23 -0.17
N PRO A 112 -13.74 28.04 -0.61
CA PRO A 112 -15.10 27.85 -1.12
C PRO A 112 -16.13 27.94 0.01
N ALA A 113 -17.19 28.74 -0.19
CA ALA A 113 -18.38 28.70 0.68
C ALA A 113 -19.03 27.31 0.60
N GLU A 114 -19.40 26.71 1.73
CA GLU A 114 -19.84 25.30 1.82
C GLU A 114 -21.04 24.94 0.90
N ALA A 115 -20.87 23.88 0.08
CA ALA A 115 -21.84 23.04 -0.67
C ALA A 115 -22.27 23.44 -2.14
N PRO A 116 -22.60 22.48 -3.06
CA PRO A 116 -22.14 22.46 -4.47
C PRO A 116 -23.24 22.68 -5.56
N PRO A 117 -22.93 22.66 -6.88
CA PRO A 117 -22.32 23.71 -7.70
C PRO A 117 -23.31 24.33 -8.72
N THR A 118 -23.19 25.63 -8.98
CA THR A 118 -23.44 26.19 -10.32
C THR A 118 -22.38 27.27 -10.57
N LEU A 119 -21.74 27.22 -11.75
CA LEU A 119 -20.76 28.22 -12.20
C LEU A 119 -21.37 29.62 -12.11
N VAL A 120 -20.98 30.38 -11.10
CA VAL A 120 -21.24 31.82 -11.01
C VAL A 120 -19.91 32.48 -10.72
N SER A 121 -19.37 33.11 -11.75
CA SER A 121 -18.26 34.06 -11.66
C SER A 121 -18.70 35.26 -10.83
N TYR A 122 -18.06 35.50 -9.69
CA TYR A 122 -18.29 36.70 -8.87
C TYR A 122 -17.22 37.75 -9.22
N ALA A 123 -17.64 38.86 -9.81
CA ALA A 123 -16.88 40.11 -9.80
C ALA A 123 -17.48 40.99 -8.69
N LEU A 124 -16.66 41.33 -7.68
CA LEU A 124 -17.12 42.11 -6.53
C LEU A 124 -17.00 43.63 -6.82
N ALA A 125 -18.09 44.33 -6.51
CA ALA A 125 -18.40 45.71 -6.85
C ALA A 125 -17.58 46.76 -6.09
N GLY A 126 -17.40 47.95 -6.70
CA GLY A 126 -16.79 49.10 -6.03
C GLY A 126 -16.81 50.40 -6.85
N HIS A 127 -17.92 50.72 -7.52
CA HIS A 127 -18.15 52.05 -8.09
C HIS A 127 -18.60 53.03 -6.99
N THR A 128 -17.77 54.04 -6.67
CA THR A 128 -18.17 55.43 -6.43
C THR A 128 -16.92 56.32 -6.46
N HIS A 129 -16.84 57.26 -7.40
CA HIS A 129 -15.95 58.42 -7.30
C HIS A 129 -16.81 59.68 -7.42
N SER A 130 -17.13 60.25 -6.26
CA SER A 130 -17.44 61.67 -6.10
C SER A 130 -16.11 62.39 -5.97
N GLY A 131 -15.71 63.13 -7.01
CA GLY A 131 -14.45 63.87 -7.03
C GLY A 131 -14.42 65.06 -6.07
N GLY A 132 -13.20 65.47 -5.71
CA GLY A 132 -12.92 66.81 -5.19
C GLY A 132 -11.91 66.86 -4.04
N GLY A 133 -10.64 67.14 -4.35
CA GLY A 133 -9.62 67.50 -3.37
C GLY A 133 -8.33 67.95 -4.05
N GLY A 134 -8.14 69.26 -4.17
CA GLY A 134 -7.18 69.91 -5.05
C GLY A 134 -5.72 69.88 -4.61
N GLY A 135 -4.85 69.60 -5.59
CA GLY A 135 -3.50 70.14 -5.74
C GLY A 135 -3.36 70.52 -7.22
N ASP A 136 -2.81 71.71 -7.51
CA ASP A 136 -2.81 72.33 -8.85
C ASP A 136 -2.03 71.49 -9.88
N VAL A 137 -2.75 70.75 -10.73
CA VAL A 137 -2.21 70.17 -11.96
C VAL A 137 -2.44 71.20 -13.09
N PRO A 138 -1.44 71.56 -13.90
CA PRO A 138 -1.59 72.56 -14.97
C PRO A 138 -2.66 72.15 -16.00
N ASP A 139 -3.24 73.14 -16.70
CA ASP A 139 -4.18 72.91 -17.82
C ASP A 139 -3.52 72.10 -18.94
N ALA A 140 -4.33 71.30 -19.65
CA ALA A 140 -3.83 70.50 -20.75
C ALA A 140 -3.31 71.38 -21.90
N THR A 141 -2.10 71.10 -22.36
CA THR A 141 -1.60 71.61 -23.65
C THR A 141 -1.74 70.52 -24.72
N THR A 142 -1.45 70.84 -25.99
CA THR A 142 -1.52 69.86 -27.09
C THR A 142 -0.55 68.68 -26.94
N SER A 143 0.47 68.81 -26.08
CA SER A 143 1.51 67.79 -25.86
C SER A 143 1.62 67.31 -24.40
N THR A 144 0.90 67.91 -23.45
CA THR A 144 0.94 67.51 -22.04
C THR A 144 -0.48 67.46 -21.49
N LYS A 145 -0.88 66.29 -21.02
CA LYS A 145 -2.20 66.08 -20.44
C LYS A 145 -2.28 66.84 -19.10
N GLY A 146 -3.28 67.69 -18.97
CA GLY A 146 -3.61 68.45 -17.76
C GLY A 146 -5.09 68.29 -17.42
N ILE A 147 -5.59 69.03 -16.43
CA ILE A 147 -7.01 68.99 -16.07
C ILE A 147 -7.87 69.65 -17.16
N ILE A 148 -9.02 69.04 -17.48
CA ILE A 148 -10.04 69.64 -18.35
C ILE A 148 -11.12 70.22 -17.43
N ARG A 149 -11.29 71.54 -17.43
CA ARG A 149 -12.35 72.20 -16.67
C ARG A 149 -13.61 72.31 -17.54
N LEU A 150 -14.65 71.54 -17.18
CA LEU A 150 -15.97 71.61 -17.82
C LEU A 150 -16.83 72.60 -17.03
N ALA A 151 -17.02 73.82 -17.53
CA ALA A 151 -17.69 74.91 -16.82
C ALA A 151 -19.22 74.85 -16.98
N GLY A 152 -19.81 73.66 -16.79
CA GLY A 152 -21.24 73.41 -17.10
C GLY A 152 -21.52 73.22 -18.59
N ASP A 153 -20.47 73.01 -19.39
CA ASP A 153 -20.54 72.88 -20.85
C ASP A 153 -21.24 71.59 -21.31
N PHE A 154 -21.43 70.61 -20.41
CA PHE A 154 -22.28 69.44 -20.61
C PHE A 154 -23.34 69.38 -19.50
N GLY A 155 -24.60 69.18 -19.89
CA GLY A 155 -25.75 69.07 -19.00
C GLY A 155 -26.72 67.98 -19.47
N GLY A 156 -27.95 68.02 -18.96
CA GLY A 156 -28.98 67.03 -19.27
C GLY A 156 -28.92 65.78 -18.38
N THR A 157 -29.68 64.74 -18.74
CA THR A 157 -29.68 63.45 -18.05
C THR A 157 -29.05 62.38 -18.93
N ALA A 158 -28.73 61.19 -18.37
CA ALA A 158 -28.12 60.10 -19.12
C ALA A 158 -28.91 59.68 -20.38
N ASN A 159 -30.24 59.85 -20.39
CA ASN A 159 -31.09 59.53 -21.54
C ASN A 159 -31.22 60.69 -22.55
N ALA A 160 -30.76 61.89 -22.20
CA ALA A 160 -30.80 63.08 -23.04
C ALA A 160 -29.72 64.10 -22.61
N PRO A 161 -28.44 63.85 -22.90
CA PRO A 161 -27.36 64.79 -22.60
C PRO A 161 -27.47 66.02 -23.50
N THR A 162 -27.22 67.20 -22.96
CA THR A 162 -27.22 68.47 -23.69
C THR A 162 -25.90 69.20 -23.53
N VAL A 163 -25.60 70.10 -24.46
CA VAL A 163 -24.49 71.06 -24.38
C VAL A 163 -25.15 72.44 -24.29
N PRO A 164 -25.46 72.93 -23.08
CA PRO A 164 -26.30 74.12 -22.90
C PRO A 164 -25.80 75.34 -23.69
N ALA A 165 -24.49 75.54 -23.79
CA ALA A 165 -23.89 76.65 -24.52
C ALA A 165 -24.01 76.56 -26.07
N LEU A 166 -24.48 75.44 -26.62
CA LEU A 166 -24.71 75.28 -28.07
C LEU A 166 -26.12 75.72 -28.50
N ALA A 167 -27.09 75.67 -27.58
CA ALA A 167 -28.47 76.09 -27.86
C ALA A 167 -28.58 77.60 -28.13
N ASP A 168 -27.73 78.42 -27.50
CA ASP A 168 -27.74 79.88 -27.66
C ASP A 168 -26.78 80.40 -28.76
N LYS A 169 -26.01 79.51 -29.41
CA LYS A 169 -25.12 79.86 -30.55
C LYS A 169 -25.77 79.68 -31.93
N TYR A 170 -26.97 79.12 -32.01
CA TYR A 170 -27.74 79.04 -33.25
C TYR A 170 -29.08 79.79 -33.12
N VAL A 171 -29.05 81.09 -33.41
CA VAL A 171 -30.27 81.91 -33.52
C VAL A 171 -30.70 81.95 -34.99
N LYS A 172 -31.79 81.25 -35.34
CA LYS A 172 -32.34 81.25 -36.70
C LYS A 172 -32.92 82.64 -37.05
N PRO A 173 -32.49 83.32 -38.12
CA PRO A 173 -33.05 84.62 -38.48
C PRO A 173 -34.52 84.52 -38.87
N VAL A 174 -35.35 85.44 -38.36
CA VAL A 174 -36.83 85.41 -38.48
C VAL A 174 -37.32 85.75 -39.91
N GLY A 175 -36.42 86.17 -40.81
CA GLY A 175 -36.71 86.47 -42.22
C GLY A 175 -36.11 85.48 -43.23
N GLY A 176 -35.63 84.32 -42.78
CA GLY A 176 -34.84 83.41 -43.62
C GLY A 176 -33.36 83.80 -43.67
N ILE A 177 -32.55 82.98 -44.33
CA ILE A 177 -31.09 83.14 -44.38
C ILE A 177 -30.74 84.35 -45.27
N PRO A 178 -29.99 85.37 -44.79
CA PRO A 178 -29.57 86.50 -45.61
C PRO A 178 -28.74 86.08 -46.83
N GLN A 179 -28.96 86.70 -47.99
CA GLN A 179 -28.31 86.35 -49.26
C GLN A 179 -26.77 86.28 -49.15
N ILE A 180 -26.16 87.17 -48.37
CA ILE A 180 -24.70 87.26 -48.18
C ILE A 180 -24.10 86.03 -47.48
N ASP A 181 -24.92 85.29 -46.73
CA ASP A 181 -24.51 84.09 -46.01
C ASP A 181 -24.66 82.82 -46.86
N LEU A 182 -25.22 82.93 -48.07
CA LEU A 182 -25.25 81.83 -49.04
C LEU A 182 -24.06 81.92 -49.98
N ALA A 183 -23.45 80.78 -50.26
CA ALA A 183 -22.35 80.68 -51.23
C ALA A 183 -22.77 81.22 -52.61
N ALA A 184 -21.85 81.91 -53.30
CA ALA A 184 -22.14 82.61 -54.56
C ALA A 184 -22.82 81.73 -55.63
N ALA A 185 -22.47 80.44 -55.70
CA ALA A 185 -23.10 79.49 -56.61
C ALA A 185 -24.59 79.28 -56.32
N ILE A 186 -25.00 79.30 -55.05
CA ILE A 186 -26.39 79.14 -54.65
C ILE A 186 -27.17 80.43 -54.96
N GLN A 187 -26.56 81.60 -54.76
CA GLN A 187 -27.18 82.87 -55.17
C GLN A 187 -27.44 82.91 -56.69
N ALA A 188 -26.52 82.41 -57.51
CA ALA A 188 -26.70 82.32 -58.96
C ALA A 188 -27.81 81.33 -59.37
N LEU A 189 -27.90 80.19 -58.69
CA LEU A 189 -28.98 79.22 -58.92
C LEU A 189 -30.36 79.78 -58.58
N LEU A 190 -30.50 80.55 -57.49
CA LEU A 190 -31.76 81.20 -57.15
C LEU A 190 -32.14 82.29 -58.17
N ALA A 191 -31.17 83.04 -58.69
CA ALA A 191 -31.42 84.01 -59.77
C ALA A 191 -31.91 83.31 -61.05
N LEU A 192 -31.32 82.16 -61.41
CA LEU A 192 -31.77 81.35 -62.54
C LEU A 192 -33.18 80.79 -62.32
N ALA A 193 -33.49 80.32 -61.11
CA ALA A 193 -34.83 79.87 -60.74
C ALA A 193 -35.89 80.99 -60.85
N GLY A 194 -35.52 82.25 -60.59
CA GLY A 194 -36.39 83.41 -60.79
C GLY A 194 -36.73 83.70 -62.26
N THR A 195 -35.93 83.20 -63.21
CA THR A 195 -36.17 83.31 -64.65
C THR A 195 -36.88 82.10 -65.27
N ALA A 196 -37.22 81.08 -64.48
CA ALA A 196 -37.92 79.90 -64.97
C ALA A 196 -39.37 80.25 -65.37
N VAL A 197 -39.77 79.82 -66.57
CA VAL A 197 -41.14 79.99 -67.09
C VAL A 197 -42.13 79.21 -66.21
N GLN A 198 -43.13 79.91 -65.68
CA GLN A 198 -44.15 79.31 -64.80
C GLN A 198 -45.24 78.59 -65.62
N PRO A 199 -45.94 77.59 -65.06
CA PRO A 199 -46.96 76.82 -65.78
C PRO A 199 -48.05 77.65 -66.48
N GLY A 200 -48.41 78.83 -65.94
CA GLY A 200 -49.38 79.74 -66.54
C GLY A 200 -48.88 80.55 -67.75
N ALA A 201 -47.58 80.46 -68.07
CA ALA A 201 -46.97 81.10 -69.24
C ALA A 201 -46.71 80.12 -70.41
N LEU A 202 -47.08 78.84 -70.26
CA LEU A 202 -47.05 77.83 -71.32
C LEU A 202 -48.31 77.95 -72.20
N ALA A 203 -48.19 77.69 -73.51
CA ALA A 203 -49.35 77.68 -74.42
C ALA A 203 -50.33 76.55 -74.06
N ALA A 204 -51.63 76.73 -74.32
CA ALA A 204 -52.70 75.81 -73.92
C ALA A 204 -52.41 74.33 -74.24
N VAL A 205 -51.85 74.05 -75.41
CA VAL A 205 -51.47 72.70 -75.85
C VAL A 205 -50.53 71.97 -74.89
N ALA A 206 -49.65 72.70 -74.20
CA ALA A 206 -48.70 72.12 -73.25
C ALA A 206 -49.38 71.61 -71.97
N THR A 207 -50.65 71.94 -71.74
CA THR A 207 -51.41 71.54 -70.56
C THR A 207 -52.56 70.57 -70.85
N SER A 208 -53.21 70.67 -72.01
CA SER A 208 -54.33 69.78 -72.39
C SER A 208 -53.86 68.50 -73.08
N GLY A 209 -52.72 68.53 -73.77
CA GLY A 209 -52.27 67.46 -74.67
C GLY A 209 -53.19 67.22 -75.88
N ALA A 210 -54.23 68.03 -76.05
CA ALA A 210 -55.17 67.87 -77.15
C ALA A 210 -54.52 68.31 -78.45
N TYR A 211 -54.57 67.44 -79.48
CA TYR A 211 -54.12 67.79 -80.83
C TYR A 211 -54.77 69.12 -81.26
N GLY A 212 -56.04 69.30 -80.88
CA GLY A 212 -56.92 70.48 -80.89
C GLY A 212 -56.34 71.85 -80.55
N ASP A 213 -55.20 71.92 -79.86
CA ASP A 213 -54.64 73.18 -79.35
C ASP A 213 -53.32 73.58 -80.03
N LEU A 214 -52.80 72.77 -80.97
CA LEU A 214 -51.65 73.11 -81.81
C LEU A 214 -52.04 74.10 -82.92
N ALA A 215 -51.30 75.19 -83.10
CA ALA A 215 -51.43 76.08 -84.26
C ALA A 215 -50.62 75.52 -85.46
N GLY A 216 -51.23 75.41 -86.65
CA GLY A 216 -50.55 74.96 -87.89
C GLY A 216 -50.42 73.43 -88.04
N ARG A 217 -51.52 72.67 -87.94
CA ARG A 217 -51.48 71.19 -87.95
C ARG A 217 -51.41 70.56 -89.34
N PRO A 218 -50.58 69.51 -89.52
CA PRO A 218 -50.68 68.60 -90.67
C PRO A 218 -51.96 67.75 -90.62
N SER A 219 -52.53 67.39 -91.78
CA SER A 219 -53.64 66.44 -91.87
C SER A 219 -53.15 65.01 -91.60
N ILE A 220 -53.80 64.29 -90.69
CA ILE A 220 -53.57 62.86 -90.47
C ILE A 220 -54.47 62.09 -91.46
N PRO A 221 -53.97 61.12 -92.22
CA PRO A 221 -54.80 60.35 -93.14
C PRO A 221 -55.77 59.43 -92.41
N ASP A 222 -57.02 59.36 -92.88
CA ASP A 222 -58.12 58.67 -92.20
C ASP A 222 -58.49 57.33 -92.86
N SER A 223 -57.75 56.92 -93.91
CA SER A 223 -57.94 55.67 -94.64
C SER A 223 -56.62 54.92 -94.84
N TYR A 224 -56.70 53.59 -94.83
CA TYR A 224 -55.54 52.71 -95.00
C TYR A 224 -54.88 52.84 -96.39
N ASP A 225 -55.63 53.35 -97.37
CA ASP A 225 -55.14 53.59 -98.75
C ASP A 225 -54.09 54.70 -98.85
N ASP A 226 -53.96 55.54 -97.82
CA ASP A 226 -52.99 56.66 -97.79
C ASP A 226 -51.59 56.23 -97.29
N LEU A 227 -51.39 54.95 -96.92
CA LEU A 227 -50.10 54.38 -96.50
C LEU A 227 -49.39 53.74 -97.71
N THR A 228 -48.50 54.47 -98.37
CA THR A 228 -47.67 53.91 -99.44
C THR A 228 -46.48 53.11 -98.86
N GLY A 229 -46.67 51.80 -98.64
CA GLY A 229 -45.66 50.83 -98.16
C GLY A 229 -46.24 49.47 -97.77
N THR A 230 -45.40 48.44 -97.51
CA THR A 230 -45.85 47.08 -97.13
C THR A 230 -46.38 47.00 -95.70
N VAL A 231 -47.48 46.25 -95.50
CA VAL A 231 -48.09 46.01 -94.18
C VAL A 231 -47.22 45.09 -93.30
N PRO A 232 -46.94 45.43 -92.03
CA PRO A 232 -46.15 44.59 -91.11
C PRO A 232 -46.82 43.24 -90.79
N THR A 233 -46.02 42.17 -90.73
CA THR A 233 -46.49 40.78 -90.49
C THR A 233 -47.15 40.55 -89.13
N SER A 234 -46.99 41.46 -88.17
CA SER A 234 -47.70 41.47 -86.87
C SER A 234 -49.17 41.86 -86.98
N ALA A 235 -49.61 42.40 -88.12
CA ALA A 235 -51.00 42.70 -88.44
C ALA A 235 -51.64 41.61 -89.32
N LEU A 236 -50.87 40.61 -89.76
CA LEU A 236 -51.41 39.40 -90.41
C LEU A 236 -51.94 38.45 -89.33
N PRO A 237 -53.15 37.90 -89.45
CA PRO A 237 -53.60 36.80 -88.59
C PRO A 237 -52.62 35.63 -88.69
N ALA A 238 -52.30 34.98 -87.58
CA ALA A 238 -51.37 33.84 -87.56
C ALA A 238 -51.84 32.72 -88.51
N ILE A 239 -51.01 32.36 -89.50
CA ILE A 239 -51.17 31.16 -90.34
C ILE A 239 -51.00 29.95 -89.42
N ALA A 240 -52.10 29.37 -88.99
CA ALA A 240 -52.11 28.13 -88.21
C ALA A 240 -51.95 26.93 -89.17
N ILE A 241 -51.14 25.97 -88.75
CA ILE A 241 -51.28 24.56 -89.15
C ILE A 241 -52.78 24.22 -89.06
N THR A 242 -53.46 24.04 -90.20
CA THR A 242 -54.93 24.21 -90.26
C THR A 242 -55.66 22.92 -89.90
N GLU A 243 -55.25 21.77 -90.42
CA GLU A 243 -55.92 20.49 -90.15
C GLU A 243 -55.00 19.27 -90.32
N TYR A 244 -55.21 18.24 -89.47
CA TYR A 244 -54.65 16.92 -89.67
C TYR A 244 -55.54 16.10 -90.61
N LEU A 245 -55.03 15.78 -91.79
CA LEU A 245 -55.75 15.10 -92.87
C LEU A 245 -55.88 13.59 -92.68
N GLY A 246 -55.34 13.04 -91.59
CA GLY A 246 -55.45 11.64 -91.23
C GLY A 246 -54.23 10.78 -91.57
N ALA A 247 -54.38 9.47 -91.37
CA ALA A 247 -53.37 8.46 -91.67
C ALA A 247 -53.71 7.78 -93.00
N VAL A 248 -52.73 7.71 -93.90
CA VAL A 248 -52.85 7.10 -95.23
C VAL A 248 -51.87 5.94 -95.36
N ALA A 249 -52.29 4.87 -96.03
CA ALA A 249 -51.52 3.63 -96.16
C ALA A 249 -50.58 3.65 -97.36
N SER A 250 -50.60 4.70 -98.18
CA SER A 250 -49.73 4.83 -99.35
C SER A 250 -49.58 6.27 -99.83
N GLN A 251 -48.59 6.50 -100.71
CA GLN A 251 -48.44 7.78 -101.42
C GLN A 251 -49.68 8.11 -102.26
N ALA A 252 -50.28 7.12 -102.91
CA ALA A 252 -51.43 7.34 -103.79
C ALA A 252 -52.60 7.92 -103.00
N GLU A 253 -52.88 7.36 -101.82
CA GLU A 253 -53.90 7.88 -100.91
C GLU A 253 -53.55 9.28 -100.38
N MET A 254 -52.28 9.54 -100.04
CA MET A 254 -51.83 10.88 -99.64
C MET A 254 -52.16 11.96 -100.68
N LEU A 255 -51.92 11.67 -101.95
CA LEU A 255 -52.15 12.62 -103.04
C LEU A 255 -53.64 12.81 -103.37
N THR A 256 -54.53 12.00 -102.79
CA THR A 256 -55.99 12.22 -102.89
C THR A 256 -56.54 13.12 -101.80
N LEU A 257 -55.74 13.46 -100.79
CA LEU A 257 -56.16 14.32 -99.69
C LEU A 257 -56.34 15.77 -100.17
N ALA A 258 -57.45 16.39 -99.78
CA ALA A 258 -57.71 17.81 -100.02
C ALA A 258 -57.33 18.61 -98.77
N GLY A 259 -56.35 19.51 -98.89
CA GLY A 259 -55.87 20.36 -97.80
C GLY A 259 -55.16 21.62 -98.32
N GLN A 260 -54.84 22.54 -97.42
CA GLN A 260 -54.12 23.79 -97.70
C GLN A 260 -52.66 23.72 -97.22
N ARG A 261 -51.86 24.73 -97.57
CA ARG A 261 -50.47 24.82 -97.11
C ARG A 261 -50.43 24.86 -95.58
N GLY A 262 -49.69 23.94 -94.98
CA GLY A 262 -49.59 23.75 -93.54
C GLY A 262 -50.35 22.54 -93.00
N ASP A 263 -51.27 21.95 -93.77
CA ASP A 263 -51.94 20.70 -93.38
C ASP A 263 -51.00 19.51 -93.49
N TRP A 264 -51.28 18.46 -92.73
CA TRP A 264 -50.39 17.30 -92.67
C TRP A 264 -51.13 15.97 -92.57
N CYS A 265 -50.48 14.91 -93.02
CA CYS A 265 -50.96 13.54 -92.87
C CYS A 265 -49.84 12.63 -92.35
N THR A 266 -50.20 11.45 -91.85
CA THR A 266 -49.21 10.40 -91.55
C THR A 266 -49.24 9.33 -92.61
N ARG A 267 -48.06 8.93 -93.09
CA ARG A 267 -47.88 7.81 -94.02
C ARG A 267 -47.47 6.58 -93.24
N THR A 268 -48.42 5.69 -92.98
CA THR A 268 -48.21 4.51 -92.10
C THR A 268 -47.33 3.45 -92.76
N ASP A 269 -47.21 3.45 -94.08
CA ASP A 269 -46.28 2.61 -94.84
C ASP A 269 -44.81 2.94 -94.57
N LEU A 270 -44.50 4.21 -94.26
CA LEU A 270 -43.14 4.69 -94.02
C LEU A 270 -42.88 5.11 -92.56
N GLY A 271 -43.93 5.24 -91.74
CA GLY A 271 -43.81 5.77 -90.38
C GLY A 271 -43.43 7.25 -90.32
N THR A 272 -43.68 8.01 -91.39
CA THR A 272 -43.28 9.42 -91.54
C THR A 272 -44.49 10.36 -91.59
N THR A 273 -44.33 11.56 -91.05
CA THR A 273 -45.31 12.65 -91.18
C THR A 273 -44.98 13.51 -92.40
N TRP A 274 -45.98 13.91 -93.18
CA TRP A 274 -45.82 14.74 -94.37
C TRP A 274 -46.69 15.99 -94.28
N ILE A 275 -46.15 17.15 -94.65
CA ILE A 275 -46.83 18.46 -94.62
C ILE A 275 -46.99 19.00 -96.03
N ILE A 276 -48.15 19.59 -96.34
CA ILE A 276 -48.38 20.33 -97.59
C ILE A 276 -47.63 21.66 -97.52
N THR A 277 -46.58 21.80 -98.33
CA THR A 277 -45.75 23.00 -98.43
C THR A 277 -45.96 23.76 -99.74
N GLY A 278 -46.49 23.10 -100.78
CA GLY A 278 -46.82 23.69 -102.09
C GLY A 278 -48.31 23.91 -102.30
N ASP A 279 -48.69 24.50 -103.45
CA ASP A 279 -50.06 24.97 -103.69
C ASP A 279 -50.98 23.90 -104.32
N THR A 280 -50.49 22.71 -104.65
CA THR A 280 -51.26 21.66 -105.33
C THR A 280 -51.10 20.29 -104.63
N PRO A 281 -51.95 19.97 -103.63
CA PRO A 281 -51.85 18.75 -102.80
C PRO A 281 -51.94 17.43 -103.58
N THR A 282 -52.48 17.46 -104.80
CA THR A 282 -52.54 16.28 -105.67
C THR A 282 -51.20 15.90 -106.29
N GLN A 283 -50.16 16.73 -106.11
CA GLN A 283 -48.81 16.48 -106.59
C GLN A 283 -47.84 16.26 -105.43
N LEU A 284 -46.99 15.24 -105.52
CA LEU A 284 -46.00 14.91 -104.48
C LEU A 284 -45.04 16.07 -104.18
N ALA A 285 -44.71 16.88 -105.18
CA ALA A 285 -43.85 18.06 -105.02
C ALA A 285 -44.42 19.10 -104.04
N SER A 286 -45.73 19.08 -103.79
CA SER A 286 -46.37 19.94 -102.79
C SER A 286 -46.28 19.39 -101.37
N TRP A 287 -45.71 18.19 -101.16
CA TRP A 287 -45.58 17.56 -99.86
C TRP A 287 -44.11 17.44 -99.44
N THR A 288 -43.82 17.81 -98.19
CA THR A 288 -42.48 17.67 -97.60
C THR A 288 -42.55 16.71 -96.40
N ALA A 289 -41.65 15.72 -96.37
CA ALA A 289 -41.54 14.78 -95.26
C ALA A 289 -40.83 15.42 -94.05
N LEU A 290 -41.42 15.31 -92.88
CA LEU A 290 -40.75 15.54 -91.59
C LEU A 290 -40.11 14.24 -91.13
N SER A 291 -38.79 14.12 -91.29
CA SER A 291 -38.00 12.97 -90.80
C SER A 291 -37.05 13.44 -89.70
N TYR A 292 -36.98 12.71 -88.58
CA TYR A 292 -36.07 12.96 -87.44
C TYR A 292 -35.02 11.83 -87.38
N PRO A 293 -33.74 12.08 -87.04
CA PRO A 293 -32.66 11.09 -87.18
C PRO A 293 -32.76 9.86 -86.26
N THR A 294 -32.15 8.77 -86.71
CA THR A 294 -32.11 7.41 -86.13
C THR A 294 -31.26 7.32 -84.85
N ALA A 295 -31.67 6.49 -83.88
CA ALA A 295 -30.98 6.33 -82.59
C ALA A 295 -29.51 5.84 -82.72
N PRO A 296 -28.60 6.26 -81.82
CA PRO A 296 -27.15 6.03 -81.96
C PRO A 296 -26.66 4.58 -81.75
N VAL A 297 -27.46 3.68 -81.19
CA VAL A 297 -27.11 2.24 -81.06
C VAL A 297 -27.97 1.42 -82.01
N ILE A 298 -27.31 0.76 -82.96
CA ILE A 298 -27.96 0.00 -84.02
C ILE A 298 -27.97 -1.51 -83.70
N SER A 299 -26.95 -2.02 -83.00
CA SER A 299 -26.85 -3.42 -82.57
C SER A 299 -25.91 -3.59 -81.37
N VAL A 300 -26.03 -4.71 -80.65
CA VAL A 300 -25.07 -5.15 -79.62
C VAL A 300 -24.67 -6.59 -79.94
N ALA A 301 -23.37 -6.85 -80.07
CA ALA A 301 -22.82 -8.16 -80.48
C ALA A 301 -23.47 -8.74 -81.76
N GLY A 302 -23.84 -7.87 -82.72
CA GLY A 302 -24.50 -8.27 -83.97
C GLY A 302 -26.00 -8.57 -83.87
N GLN A 303 -26.60 -8.48 -82.67
CA GLN A 303 -28.03 -8.66 -82.45
C GLN A 303 -28.77 -7.31 -82.50
N THR A 304 -29.98 -7.30 -83.06
CA THR A 304 -30.89 -6.15 -83.15
C THR A 304 -32.25 -6.49 -82.54
N GLY A 305 -32.95 -5.51 -81.94
CA GLY A 305 -34.25 -5.75 -81.28
C GLY A 305 -34.09 -6.09 -79.79
N ALA A 306 -34.78 -7.12 -79.29
CA ALA A 306 -34.61 -7.59 -77.92
C ALA A 306 -33.32 -8.41 -77.80
N VAL A 307 -32.26 -7.80 -77.24
CA VAL A 307 -30.94 -8.42 -77.13
C VAL A 307 -30.85 -9.27 -75.86
N THR A 308 -30.60 -10.57 -76.01
CA THR A 308 -30.24 -11.47 -74.89
C THR A 308 -28.82 -11.97 -75.12
N LEU A 309 -27.89 -11.60 -74.24
CA LEU A 309 -26.48 -11.96 -74.36
C LEU A 309 -26.16 -13.29 -73.67
N GLY A 310 -25.51 -14.19 -74.39
CA GLY A 310 -24.84 -15.37 -73.87
C GLY A 310 -23.35 -15.13 -73.62
N LYS A 311 -22.69 -16.09 -72.96
CA LYS A 311 -21.24 -16.00 -72.66
C LYS A 311 -20.37 -15.85 -73.91
N ALA A 312 -20.78 -16.45 -75.03
CA ALA A 312 -20.06 -16.36 -76.29
C ALA A 312 -20.09 -14.94 -76.89
N ASP A 313 -21.19 -14.20 -76.71
CA ASP A 313 -21.38 -12.86 -77.27
C ASP A 313 -20.42 -11.82 -76.66
N VAL A 314 -19.81 -12.15 -75.51
CA VAL A 314 -18.83 -11.32 -74.80
C VAL A 314 -17.44 -11.98 -74.71
N GLY A 315 -17.18 -13.02 -75.51
CA GLY A 315 -15.86 -13.67 -75.57
C GLY A 315 -15.55 -14.60 -74.39
N LEU A 316 -16.54 -14.98 -73.58
CA LEU A 316 -16.39 -15.83 -72.39
C LEU A 316 -16.82 -17.29 -72.62
N GLY A 317 -16.79 -17.78 -73.86
CA GLY A 317 -17.29 -19.12 -74.24
C GLY A 317 -16.60 -20.29 -73.52
N ASN A 318 -15.33 -20.13 -73.14
CA ASN A 318 -14.55 -21.14 -72.41
C ASN A 318 -14.57 -20.96 -70.89
N VAL A 319 -15.21 -19.90 -70.40
CA VAL A 319 -15.26 -19.59 -68.96
C VAL A 319 -16.50 -20.23 -68.35
N ALA A 320 -16.27 -21.23 -67.50
CA ALA A 320 -17.34 -21.84 -66.72
C ALA A 320 -17.85 -20.85 -65.67
N ASN A 321 -19.18 -20.67 -65.59
CA ASN A 321 -19.81 -19.87 -64.52
C ASN A 321 -20.17 -20.79 -63.37
N LEU A 322 -19.17 -21.14 -62.59
CA LEU A 322 -19.26 -22.01 -61.44
C LEU A 322 -19.01 -21.19 -60.16
N ALA A 323 -19.61 -21.60 -59.05
CA ALA A 323 -19.28 -21.00 -57.76
C ALA A 323 -17.80 -21.25 -57.42
N PRO A 324 -17.15 -20.40 -56.60
CA PRO A 324 -15.72 -20.55 -56.30
C PRO A 324 -15.29 -21.96 -55.82
N ALA A 325 -16.18 -22.68 -55.12
CA ALA A 325 -15.92 -24.04 -54.65
C ALA A 325 -15.86 -25.09 -55.78
N ASP A 326 -16.51 -24.82 -56.92
CA ASP A 326 -16.68 -25.75 -58.04
C ASP A 326 -15.70 -25.47 -59.19
N LEU A 327 -14.86 -24.43 -59.09
CA LEU A 327 -13.93 -24.04 -60.16
C LEU A 327 -12.85 -25.09 -60.46
N GLY A 328 -12.71 -26.13 -59.62
CA GLY A 328 -11.72 -27.19 -59.75
C GLY A 328 -10.28 -26.66 -59.62
N ILE A 329 -9.39 -27.45 -59.05
CA ILE A 329 -7.95 -27.17 -59.18
C ILE A 329 -7.44 -27.85 -60.44
N SER A 330 -6.57 -27.17 -61.18
CA SER A 330 -5.99 -27.76 -62.39
C SER A 330 -5.21 -29.04 -62.03
N THR A 331 -5.15 -30.00 -62.95
CA THR A 331 -4.35 -31.22 -62.75
C THR A 331 -2.89 -30.88 -62.43
N ALA A 332 -2.33 -29.84 -63.05
CA ALA A 332 -0.99 -29.35 -62.76
C ALA A 332 -0.84 -28.83 -61.32
N THR A 333 -1.84 -28.10 -60.82
CA THR A 333 -1.86 -27.63 -59.42
C THR A 333 -1.98 -28.80 -58.44
N GLN A 334 -2.86 -29.78 -58.71
CA GLN A 334 -2.99 -30.97 -57.87
C GLN A 334 -1.67 -31.76 -57.80
N THR A 335 -1.04 -32.03 -58.95
CA THR A 335 0.26 -32.71 -58.98
C THR A 335 1.35 -31.94 -58.23
N ALA A 336 1.36 -30.60 -58.34
CA ALA A 336 2.30 -29.77 -57.61
C ALA A 336 2.06 -29.81 -56.08
N LEU A 337 0.79 -29.91 -55.65
CA LEU A 337 0.41 -30.03 -54.24
C LEU A 337 0.76 -31.41 -53.66
N ASP A 338 0.49 -32.49 -54.41
CA ASP A 338 0.81 -33.86 -54.01
C ASP A 338 2.33 -34.04 -53.79
N GLY A 339 3.16 -33.31 -54.55
CA GLY A 339 4.61 -33.32 -54.40
C GLY A 339 5.17 -32.48 -53.24
N LYS A 340 4.37 -31.63 -52.57
CA LYS A 340 4.90 -30.70 -51.55
C LYS A 340 5.45 -31.41 -50.32
N GLN A 341 4.85 -32.51 -49.89
CA GLN A 341 5.35 -33.27 -48.74
C GLN A 341 6.72 -33.89 -49.03
N ALA A 342 6.94 -34.43 -50.23
CA ALA A 342 8.21 -35.04 -50.62
C ALA A 342 9.35 -34.03 -50.84
N ALA A 343 9.02 -32.76 -51.09
CA ALA A 343 10.01 -31.68 -51.23
C ALA A 343 10.62 -31.26 -49.89
N ASP A 344 9.93 -31.49 -48.77
CA ASP A 344 10.43 -31.23 -47.43
C ASP A 344 10.98 -32.52 -46.81
N THR A 345 12.30 -32.59 -46.69
CA THR A 345 13.00 -33.78 -46.20
C THR A 345 12.66 -34.13 -44.76
N ASP A 346 12.34 -33.13 -43.93
CA ASP A 346 11.98 -33.36 -42.52
C ASP A 346 10.56 -33.92 -42.42
N LEU A 347 9.59 -33.38 -43.18
CA LEU A 347 8.23 -33.94 -43.27
C LEU A 347 8.21 -35.35 -43.85
N ALA A 348 9.00 -35.61 -44.88
CA ALA A 348 9.13 -36.94 -45.46
C ALA A 348 9.73 -37.94 -44.44
N ALA A 349 10.75 -37.53 -43.69
CA ALA A 349 11.35 -38.35 -42.64
C ALA A 349 10.36 -38.64 -41.50
N ILE A 350 9.62 -37.65 -41.03
CA ILE A 350 8.61 -37.81 -39.98
C ILE A 350 7.47 -38.72 -40.43
N ALA A 351 6.99 -38.57 -41.67
CA ALA A 351 5.91 -39.39 -42.22
C ALA A 351 6.29 -40.87 -42.37
N GLY A 352 7.58 -41.19 -42.47
CA GLY A 352 8.11 -42.56 -42.50
C GLY A 352 8.25 -43.20 -41.11
N LEU A 353 8.03 -42.47 -40.01
CA LEU A 353 8.11 -43.01 -38.66
C LEU A 353 6.84 -43.80 -38.29
N ALA A 354 7.01 -44.85 -37.48
CA ALA A 354 5.91 -45.63 -36.90
C ALA A 354 5.88 -45.47 -35.37
N PRO A 355 5.48 -44.30 -34.83
CA PRO A 355 5.39 -44.09 -33.38
C PRO A 355 4.29 -44.95 -32.76
N ALA A 356 4.56 -45.55 -31.60
CA ALA A 356 3.52 -46.12 -30.74
C ALA A 356 2.79 -45.02 -29.96
N ASP A 357 1.62 -45.33 -29.40
CA ASP A 357 0.87 -44.39 -28.56
C ASP A 357 1.72 -43.85 -27.41
N GLY A 358 1.73 -42.53 -27.25
CA GLY A 358 2.54 -41.83 -26.24
C GLY A 358 4.03 -41.67 -26.59
N ALA A 359 4.45 -42.01 -27.81
CA ALA A 359 5.78 -41.64 -28.30
C ALA A 359 5.89 -40.15 -28.61
N LEU A 360 7.09 -39.60 -28.43
CA LEU A 360 7.44 -38.21 -28.73
C LEU A 360 8.37 -38.17 -29.95
N LEU A 361 8.18 -37.16 -30.81
CA LEU A 361 9.10 -36.88 -31.90
C LEU A 361 10.31 -36.11 -31.33
N GLN A 362 11.50 -36.63 -31.58
CA GLN A 362 12.75 -35.99 -31.18
C GLN A 362 13.72 -35.98 -32.36
N ARG A 363 14.42 -34.87 -32.54
CA ARG A 363 15.58 -34.80 -33.43
C ARG A 363 16.82 -35.20 -32.65
N ILE A 364 17.43 -36.32 -33.02
CA ILE A 364 18.62 -36.86 -32.35
C ILE A 364 19.55 -37.53 -33.35
N GLY A 365 20.86 -37.36 -33.16
CA GLY A 365 21.86 -37.89 -34.08
C GLY A 365 21.71 -37.38 -35.52
N GLY A 366 21.05 -36.23 -35.71
CA GLY A 366 20.79 -35.64 -37.03
C GLY A 366 19.53 -36.15 -37.75
N ALA A 367 18.76 -37.07 -37.16
CA ALA A 367 17.53 -37.60 -37.75
C ALA A 367 16.31 -37.41 -36.84
N TRP A 368 15.11 -37.41 -37.42
CA TRP A 368 13.87 -37.51 -36.66
C TRP A 368 13.67 -38.96 -36.21
N ALA A 369 13.36 -39.16 -34.93
CA ALA A 369 13.06 -40.45 -34.36
C ALA A 369 11.82 -40.36 -33.47
N ALA A 370 10.99 -41.40 -33.49
CA ALA A 370 9.96 -41.61 -32.50
C ALA A 370 10.59 -42.22 -31.25
N ARG A 371 10.44 -41.57 -30.10
CA ARG A 371 11.03 -41.99 -28.82
C ARG A 371 9.94 -42.29 -27.82
N THR A 372 10.09 -43.39 -27.09
CA THR A 372 9.31 -43.60 -25.88
C THR A 372 9.76 -42.60 -24.81
N LEU A 373 8.92 -42.33 -23.81
CA LEU A 373 9.30 -41.48 -22.67
C LEU A 373 10.58 -41.98 -21.98
N ALA A 374 10.76 -43.31 -21.87
CA ALA A 374 11.98 -43.91 -21.34
C ALA A 374 13.21 -43.64 -22.23
N GLY A 375 13.05 -43.77 -23.56
CA GLY A 375 14.11 -43.45 -24.52
C GLY A 375 14.49 -41.96 -24.51
N LEU A 376 13.51 -41.06 -24.33
CA LEU A 376 13.74 -39.62 -24.17
C LEU A 376 14.44 -39.30 -22.85
N LYS A 377 14.04 -39.94 -21.75
CA LYS A 377 14.68 -39.79 -20.44
C LYS A 377 16.18 -40.09 -20.50
N SER A 378 16.55 -41.14 -21.24
CA SER A 378 17.95 -41.51 -21.44
C SER A 378 18.70 -40.51 -22.32
N ASP A 379 18.09 -40.03 -23.41
CA ASP A 379 18.70 -38.99 -24.25
C ASP A 379 18.96 -37.68 -23.51
N LEU A 380 18.07 -37.33 -22.59
CA LEU A 380 18.21 -36.15 -21.73
C LEU A 380 19.16 -36.39 -20.55
N THR A 381 19.77 -37.57 -20.45
CA THR A 381 20.66 -37.98 -19.35
C THR A 381 20.00 -37.94 -17.97
N LEU A 382 18.66 -37.99 -17.93
CA LEU A 382 17.86 -37.94 -16.70
C LEU A 382 17.72 -39.31 -16.04
N ASP A 383 18.51 -40.30 -16.43
CA ASP A 383 18.45 -41.67 -15.89
C ASP A 383 18.76 -41.72 -14.38
N GLN A 384 19.49 -40.73 -13.87
CA GLN A 384 19.79 -40.58 -12.43
C GLN A 384 18.69 -39.85 -11.65
N VAL A 385 17.70 -39.26 -12.32
CA VAL A 385 16.58 -38.56 -11.67
C VAL A 385 15.43 -39.53 -11.50
N ALA A 386 15.25 -40.07 -10.30
CA ALA A 386 14.12 -40.94 -10.01
C ALA A 386 12.82 -40.11 -9.94
N ASN A 387 11.78 -40.53 -10.67
CA ASN A 387 10.44 -39.94 -10.55
C ASN A 387 9.66 -40.66 -9.45
N LEU A 388 10.16 -40.54 -8.24
CA LEU A 388 9.64 -41.17 -7.04
C LEU A 388 9.04 -40.09 -6.14
N ALA A 389 8.05 -40.46 -5.31
CA ALA A 389 7.56 -39.55 -4.29
C ALA A 389 8.73 -39.12 -3.38
N PRO A 390 8.69 -37.94 -2.75
CA PRO A 390 9.80 -37.47 -1.91
C PRO A 390 10.26 -38.48 -0.84
N ALA A 391 9.38 -39.35 -0.35
CA ALA A 391 9.69 -40.41 0.61
C ALA A 391 10.54 -41.56 0.03
N ASP A 392 10.47 -41.77 -1.28
CA ASP A 392 11.11 -42.87 -2.00
C ASP A 392 12.39 -42.41 -2.74
N LEU A 393 12.74 -41.12 -2.65
CA LEU A 393 13.96 -40.60 -3.25
C LEU A 393 15.19 -41.21 -2.56
N PRO A 394 16.15 -41.77 -3.31
CA PRO A 394 17.38 -42.30 -2.72
C PRO A 394 18.18 -41.14 -2.10
N ILE A 395 18.60 -41.32 -0.86
CA ILE A 395 19.58 -40.40 -0.24
C ILE A 395 20.98 -40.72 -0.76
N SER A 396 21.84 -39.70 -0.82
CA SER A 396 23.22 -39.91 -1.27
C SER A 396 23.98 -40.85 -0.33
N ASN A 397 24.97 -41.59 -0.85
CA ASN A 397 25.84 -42.43 -0.03
C ASN A 397 26.53 -41.63 1.09
N ALA A 398 26.83 -40.34 0.85
CA ALA A 398 27.40 -39.44 1.85
C ALA A 398 26.40 -39.13 2.98
N THR A 399 25.14 -38.90 2.63
CA THR A 399 24.06 -38.70 3.61
C THR A 399 23.80 -39.98 4.41
N GLN A 400 23.75 -41.14 3.75
CA GLN A 400 23.59 -42.42 4.44
C GLN A 400 24.75 -42.67 5.41
N THR A 401 26.00 -42.47 4.98
CA THR A 401 27.19 -42.60 5.85
C THR A 401 27.12 -41.65 7.04
N ALA A 402 26.66 -40.42 6.84
CA ALA A 402 26.50 -39.45 7.92
C ALA A 402 25.36 -39.81 8.89
N LEU A 403 24.29 -40.45 8.41
CA LEU A 403 23.19 -40.94 9.24
C LEU A 403 23.60 -42.19 10.04
N ASP A 404 24.34 -43.12 9.42
CA ASP A 404 24.84 -44.34 10.06
C ASP A 404 25.82 -44.02 11.21
N GLY A 405 26.51 -42.88 11.15
CA GLY A 405 27.38 -42.38 12.22
C GLY A 405 26.65 -41.69 13.38
N LYS A 406 25.33 -41.45 13.29
CA LYS A 406 24.57 -40.86 14.40
C LYS A 406 24.16 -41.93 15.41
N VAL A 407 24.01 -41.51 16.68
CA VAL A 407 23.52 -42.41 17.74
C VAL A 407 22.07 -42.82 17.45
N PRO A 408 21.77 -44.12 17.35
CA PRO A 408 20.39 -44.58 17.16
C PRO A 408 19.52 -44.26 18.38
N LEU A 409 18.33 -43.71 18.16
CA LEU A 409 17.39 -43.41 19.25
C LEU A 409 16.90 -44.67 19.97
N THR A 410 17.04 -45.83 19.33
CA THR A 410 16.79 -47.14 19.95
C THR A 410 17.76 -47.48 21.09
N LEU A 411 18.90 -46.79 21.22
CA LEU A 411 19.79 -46.94 22.38
C LEU A 411 19.36 -46.11 23.59
N VAL A 412 18.43 -45.16 23.45
CA VAL A 412 17.90 -44.36 24.57
C VAL A 412 16.38 -44.47 24.53
N ASP A 413 15.89 -45.65 24.88
CA ASP A 413 14.49 -46.04 24.72
C ASP A 413 13.65 -45.88 26.01
N ALA A 414 14.29 -45.64 27.16
CA ALA A 414 13.63 -45.41 28.43
C ALA A 414 14.18 -44.20 29.21
N ALA A 415 13.33 -43.64 30.07
CA ALA A 415 13.71 -42.53 30.93
C ALA A 415 14.82 -42.97 31.91
N GLY A 416 15.94 -42.23 31.92
CA GLY A 416 17.09 -42.48 32.77
C GLY A 416 18.16 -43.39 32.16
N ASP A 417 18.01 -43.82 30.90
CA ASP A 417 19.06 -44.54 30.19
C ASP A 417 20.33 -43.69 30.02
N LEU A 418 21.47 -44.37 30.04
CA LEU A 418 22.78 -43.79 29.83
C LEU A 418 23.43 -44.42 28.60
N LEU A 419 24.15 -43.61 27.82
CA LEU A 419 25.00 -44.09 26.75
C LEU A 419 26.41 -44.32 27.30
N VAL A 420 26.91 -45.54 27.16
CA VAL A 420 28.26 -45.93 27.59
C VAL A 420 29.05 -46.47 26.41
N GLY A 421 30.35 -46.21 26.37
CA GLY A 421 31.23 -46.87 25.40
C GLY A 421 31.41 -48.34 25.78
N SER A 422 30.94 -49.25 24.93
CA SER A 422 31.16 -50.70 25.09
C SER A 422 32.41 -51.19 24.35
N GLY A 423 33.04 -50.32 23.55
CA GLY A 423 34.27 -50.56 22.80
C GLY A 423 34.74 -49.27 22.10
N VAL A 424 35.81 -49.35 21.29
CA VAL A 424 36.24 -48.23 20.44
C VAL A 424 35.13 -47.91 19.45
N ASP A 425 34.73 -46.63 19.41
CA ASP A 425 33.65 -46.10 18.55
C ASP A 425 32.31 -46.87 18.62
N THR A 426 32.08 -47.60 19.73
CA THR A 426 30.88 -48.42 19.92
C THR A 426 30.15 -47.96 21.18
N LEU A 427 28.92 -47.48 20.98
CA LEU A 427 28.03 -47.10 22.08
C LEU A 427 27.10 -48.27 22.42
N ALA A 428 26.80 -48.43 23.70
CA ALA A 428 25.76 -49.31 24.21
C ALA A 428 24.87 -48.56 25.19
N ARG A 429 23.65 -49.06 25.33
CA ARG A 429 22.70 -48.61 26.35
C ARG A 429 23.03 -49.23 27.69
N LEU A 430 23.20 -48.40 28.70
CA LEU A 430 23.14 -48.78 30.11
C LEU A 430 21.81 -48.27 30.67
N ALA A 431 20.86 -49.18 30.89
CA ALA A 431 19.55 -48.83 31.44
C ALA A 431 19.69 -48.15 32.80
N LYS A 432 18.71 -47.35 33.24
CA LYS A 432 18.76 -46.71 34.57
C LYS A 432 18.99 -47.74 35.69
N GLY A 433 19.79 -47.35 36.69
CA GLY A 433 19.99 -48.16 37.89
C GLY A 433 18.70 -48.25 38.72
N THR A 434 18.60 -49.29 39.52
CA THR A 434 17.59 -49.40 40.59
C THR A 434 18.04 -48.59 41.81
N ASP A 435 17.09 -48.19 42.66
CA ASP A 435 17.37 -47.50 43.92
C ASP A 435 18.47 -48.22 44.73
N GLY A 436 19.45 -47.45 45.22
CA GLY A 436 20.60 -47.97 45.95
C GLY A 436 21.77 -48.44 45.09
N GLN A 437 21.67 -48.36 43.75
CA GLN A 437 22.78 -48.60 42.85
C GLN A 437 23.52 -47.31 42.52
N VAL A 438 24.84 -47.42 42.33
CA VAL A 438 25.71 -46.32 41.86
C VAL A 438 26.47 -46.75 40.61
N LEU A 439 26.78 -45.78 39.77
CA LEU A 439 27.61 -46.03 38.60
C LEU A 439 29.03 -46.37 39.08
N THR A 440 29.53 -47.53 38.68
CA THR A 440 30.86 -48.00 39.03
C THR A 440 31.55 -48.56 37.80
N VAL A 441 32.85 -48.85 37.93
CA VAL A 441 33.63 -49.53 36.90
C VAL A 441 33.97 -50.92 37.42
N SER A 442 33.51 -51.96 36.72
CA SER A 442 33.83 -53.35 37.03
C SER A 442 34.46 -54.00 35.81
N ALA A 443 35.64 -54.61 35.99
CA ALA A 443 36.43 -55.18 34.90
C ALA A 443 36.64 -54.24 33.69
N GLY A 444 36.74 -52.93 33.93
CA GLY A 444 36.94 -51.90 32.90
C GLY A 444 35.66 -51.43 32.20
N ALA A 445 34.50 -52.02 32.48
CA ALA A 445 33.21 -51.59 31.94
C ALA A 445 32.43 -50.73 32.95
N VAL A 446 31.74 -49.70 32.44
CA VAL A 446 30.81 -48.89 33.23
C VAL A 446 29.54 -49.71 33.50
N THR A 447 29.20 -49.94 34.76
CA THR A 447 28.06 -50.75 35.19
C THR A 447 27.41 -50.18 36.44
N TRP A 448 26.17 -50.58 36.72
CA TRP A 448 25.58 -50.37 38.05
C TRP A 448 26.15 -51.37 39.04
N GLY A 449 26.65 -50.87 40.17
CA GLY A 449 27.02 -51.67 41.31
C GLY A 449 26.11 -51.33 42.49
N ALA A 450 25.96 -52.27 43.43
CA ALA A 450 25.46 -51.90 44.75
C ALA A 450 26.35 -50.76 45.28
N ALA A 451 25.74 -49.74 45.87
CA ALA A 451 26.51 -48.78 46.65
C ALA A 451 27.33 -49.58 47.67
N SER A 452 28.65 -49.63 47.49
CA SER A 452 29.53 -50.16 48.51
C SER A 452 29.20 -49.38 49.77
N SER A 453 28.93 -50.09 50.86
CA SER A 453 28.93 -49.56 52.23
C SER A 453 30.35 -49.15 52.66
N GLY A 454 31.04 -48.43 51.77
CA GLY A 454 32.24 -47.67 52.02
C GLY A 454 31.82 -46.24 52.27
N ASP A 455 31.93 -45.86 53.54
CA ASP A 455 31.53 -44.60 54.14
C ASP A 455 31.87 -43.36 53.31
N ARG A 456 30.84 -42.72 52.75
CA ARG A 456 30.62 -41.34 53.18
C ARG A 456 29.72 -41.41 54.39
N GLU A 457 30.33 -41.22 55.56
CA GLU A 457 29.77 -41.27 56.91
C GLU A 457 28.61 -40.26 57.05
N LEU A 458 27.45 -40.55 56.45
CA LEU A 458 26.20 -39.89 56.79
C LEU A 458 25.70 -40.55 58.07
N TYR A 459 26.10 -39.96 59.20
CA TYR A 459 25.75 -40.35 60.56
C TYR A 459 24.23 -40.54 60.71
N GLN A 460 23.75 -41.79 60.76
CA GLN A 460 22.34 -42.11 61.04
C GLN A 460 22.18 -42.74 62.45
N PRO A 461 21.11 -42.43 63.21
CA PRO A 461 20.95 -42.81 64.62
C PRO A 461 21.16 -44.29 64.94
N SER A 462 20.72 -45.18 64.05
CA SER A 462 20.75 -46.64 64.24
C SER A 462 22.17 -47.24 64.21
N THR A 463 23.12 -46.60 63.51
CA THR A 463 24.51 -47.10 63.35
C THR A 463 25.36 -46.97 64.62
N VAL A 464 24.89 -46.18 65.59
CA VAL A 464 25.52 -46.00 66.92
C VAL A 464 24.64 -46.49 68.07
N GLY A 465 23.65 -47.33 67.78
CA GLY A 465 22.78 -47.97 68.77
C GLY A 465 21.79 -47.02 69.44
N LEU A 466 21.40 -45.93 68.76
CA LEU A 466 20.39 -44.98 69.21
C LEU A 466 19.13 -45.14 68.38
N LEU A 467 17.96 -45.08 69.03
CA LEU A 467 16.70 -45.38 68.37
C LEU A 467 16.18 -44.22 67.52
N GLU A 468 16.39 -42.95 67.91
CA GLU A 468 15.95 -41.75 67.15
C GLU A 468 16.80 -40.51 67.48
N TRP A 469 16.84 -39.51 66.57
CA TRP A 469 17.37 -38.16 66.81
C TRP A 469 16.24 -37.15 66.61
N THR A 470 16.07 -36.19 67.53
CA THR A 470 15.13 -35.07 67.36
C THR A 470 15.80 -33.73 67.06
N ALA A 471 17.15 -33.61 67.18
CA ALA A 471 17.92 -32.42 66.77
C ALA A 471 19.42 -32.70 66.62
N ASP A 472 20.11 -31.82 65.86
CA ASP A 472 21.57 -31.81 65.70
C ASP A 472 22.23 -31.32 67.01
N PRO A 473 23.21 -32.07 67.55
CA PRO A 473 23.99 -31.70 68.74
C PRO A 473 24.78 -30.40 68.71
N LYS A 474 25.02 -29.82 67.55
CA LYS A 474 25.76 -28.57 67.40
C LYS A 474 24.92 -27.38 67.88
N ASP A 475 23.60 -27.57 67.96
CA ASP A 475 22.64 -26.49 68.18
C ASP A 475 21.90 -26.58 69.53
N VAL A 476 22.48 -27.27 70.53
CA VAL A 476 21.84 -27.34 71.85
C VAL A 476 22.31 -26.19 72.74
N GLU A 477 21.58 -25.09 72.66
CA GLU A 477 21.77 -23.90 73.49
C GLU A 477 20.60 -23.81 74.47
N THR A 478 20.77 -24.28 75.71
CA THR A 478 19.99 -23.81 76.88
C THR A 478 20.75 -24.08 78.19
N ASP A 479 20.65 -23.13 79.12
CA ASP A 479 21.24 -23.19 80.46
C ASP A 479 20.62 -24.29 81.33
N PHE A 480 21.43 -25.16 81.93
CA PHE A 480 20.97 -26.18 82.87
C PHE A 480 21.72 -26.08 84.20
N ASN A 481 20.99 -26.20 85.33
CA ASN A 481 21.53 -26.06 86.69
C ASN A 481 21.68 -27.42 87.38
N HIS A 482 22.86 -27.75 87.91
CA HIS A 482 23.05 -28.94 88.76
C HIS A 482 22.94 -28.57 90.24
N ALA A 483 22.06 -29.25 90.96
CA ALA A 483 21.97 -29.14 92.42
C ALA A 483 22.97 -30.09 93.09
N SER A 484 23.41 -29.74 94.29
CA SER A 484 24.23 -30.64 95.10
C SER A 484 23.51 -31.95 95.39
N GLY A 485 24.29 -33.02 95.35
CA GLY A 485 23.84 -34.38 95.55
C GLY A 485 23.15 -34.97 94.34
N ASN A 486 23.26 -34.35 93.16
CA ASN A 486 22.82 -34.97 91.93
C ASN A 486 24.02 -35.62 91.23
N LEU A 487 23.89 -36.92 90.93
CA LEU A 487 24.83 -37.64 90.10
C LEU A 487 24.35 -37.56 88.65
N LEU A 488 25.14 -36.94 87.81
CA LEU A 488 24.90 -36.85 86.38
C LEU A 488 25.79 -37.86 85.66
N MET A 489 25.20 -38.68 84.80
CA MET A 489 25.93 -39.66 83.99
C MET A 489 25.77 -39.39 82.51
N VAL A 490 26.89 -39.49 81.78
CA VAL A 490 26.98 -39.37 80.33
C VAL A 490 27.48 -40.70 79.80
N ARG A 491 26.62 -41.41 79.05
CA ARG A 491 27.05 -42.59 78.29
C ARG A 491 27.95 -42.12 77.15
N PHE A 492 28.95 -42.89 76.75
CA PHE A 492 29.79 -42.62 75.58
C PHE A 492 30.40 -43.91 75.03
N ARG A 493 30.76 -43.90 73.73
CA ARG A 493 31.53 -45.00 73.14
C ARG A 493 33.01 -44.63 73.18
N TYR A 494 33.84 -45.49 73.76
CA TYR A 494 35.28 -45.26 73.75
C TYR A 494 35.85 -45.60 72.37
N ARG A 495 36.41 -44.61 71.68
CA ARG A 495 36.96 -44.76 70.31
C ARG A 495 38.49 -44.56 70.24
N GLY A 496 39.14 -44.37 71.40
CA GLY A 496 40.59 -44.25 71.46
C GLY A 496 41.29 -45.57 71.14
N SER A 497 42.54 -45.48 70.69
CA SER A 497 43.41 -46.65 70.44
C SER A 497 44.12 -47.16 71.70
N ALA A 498 44.09 -46.40 72.80
CA ALA A 498 44.70 -46.78 74.09
C ALA A 498 43.75 -47.67 74.92
N ALA A 499 44.28 -48.66 75.64
CA ALA A 499 43.45 -49.61 76.42
C ALA A 499 43.19 -49.15 77.87
N SER A 500 43.48 -47.90 78.22
CA SER A 500 43.29 -47.37 79.58
C SER A 500 42.93 -45.89 79.56
N ILE A 501 42.05 -45.47 80.46
CA ILE A 501 41.71 -44.07 80.71
C ILE A 501 42.34 -43.67 82.04
N SER A 502 43.12 -42.59 82.03
CA SER A 502 43.73 -42.03 83.24
C SER A 502 43.11 -40.70 83.64
N GLU A 503 42.45 -40.03 82.69
CA GLU A 503 41.94 -38.68 82.85
C GLU A 503 40.64 -38.48 82.07
N ILE A 504 39.71 -37.75 82.67
CA ILE A 504 38.43 -37.40 82.05
C ILE A 504 38.34 -35.88 81.88
N GLY A 505 38.13 -35.46 80.64
CA GLY A 505 38.03 -34.08 80.21
C GLY A 505 36.59 -33.61 79.99
N PHE A 506 36.31 -32.36 80.36
CA PHE A 506 35.00 -31.71 80.25
C PHE A 506 35.18 -30.28 79.73
N ALA A 507 34.21 -29.73 79.01
CA ALA A 507 34.18 -28.31 78.70
C ALA A 507 33.07 -27.63 79.52
N VAL A 508 33.43 -26.61 80.30
CA VAL A 508 32.47 -25.84 81.11
C VAL A 508 32.52 -24.36 80.73
N THR A 509 31.38 -23.64 80.72
CA THR A 509 31.36 -22.20 80.40
C THR A 509 31.21 -21.27 81.58
N SER A 510 30.95 -21.83 82.76
CA SER A 510 30.90 -21.08 84.02
C SER A 510 31.66 -21.81 85.13
N ALA A 511 32.20 -21.03 86.06
CA ALA A 511 32.74 -21.57 87.32
C ALA A 511 31.60 -22.11 88.20
N ALA A 512 31.82 -23.24 88.87
CA ALA A 512 30.93 -23.74 89.91
C ALA A 512 31.04 -22.86 91.17
N SER A 513 29.89 -22.40 91.68
CA SER A 513 29.81 -21.64 92.93
C SER A 513 29.69 -22.58 94.14
N GLY A 514 30.77 -22.70 94.92
CA GLY A 514 30.78 -23.41 96.21
C GLY A 514 30.71 -24.93 96.14
N PRO A 515 31.72 -25.61 95.57
CA PRO A 515 31.84 -27.06 95.74
C PRO A 515 31.98 -27.35 97.24
N GLY A 516 31.04 -28.07 97.85
CA GLY A 516 31.17 -28.44 99.26
C GLY A 516 32.19 -29.57 99.46
N ALA A 517 31.90 -30.52 100.35
CA ALA A 517 32.85 -31.51 100.85
C ALA A 517 33.46 -32.45 99.79
N TYR A 518 32.86 -32.59 98.60
CA TYR A 518 33.44 -33.39 97.50
C TYR A 518 32.90 -32.96 96.13
N SER A 519 33.78 -32.79 95.15
CA SER A 519 33.43 -32.56 93.74
C SER A 519 34.38 -33.31 92.82
N GLY A 520 33.90 -34.34 92.12
CA GLY A 520 34.77 -35.22 91.34
C GLY A 520 34.08 -35.85 90.15
N VAL A 521 34.77 -36.79 89.52
CA VAL A 521 34.29 -37.56 88.37
C VAL A 521 34.52 -39.05 88.57
N ALA A 522 33.68 -39.88 87.97
CA ALA A 522 33.80 -41.33 88.03
C ALA A 522 33.49 -41.97 86.69
N LEU A 523 34.03 -43.17 86.47
CA LEU A 523 33.77 -43.98 85.29
C LEU A 523 33.01 -45.24 85.72
N TYR A 524 31.99 -45.60 84.96
CA TYR A 524 31.16 -46.78 85.13
C TYR A 524 31.14 -47.60 83.84
N GLU A 525 30.97 -48.91 83.97
CA GLU A 525 30.68 -49.78 82.83
C GLU A 525 29.27 -49.53 82.27
N ASP A 526 29.05 -49.84 81.01
CA ASP A 526 27.71 -49.79 80.40
C ASP A 526 27.13 -51.21 80.27
N GLY A 527 26.62 -51.74 81.39
CA GLY A 527 25.89 -53.00 81.45
C GLY A 527 24.37 -52.82 81.32
N THR A 528 23.63 -53.92 81.08
CA THR A 528 22.16 -53.90 81.17
C THR A 528 21.73 -54.13 82.62
N GLY A 529 20.88 -53.27 83.16
CA GLY A 529 20.33 -53.41 84.51
C GLY A 529 21.13 -52.71 85.61
N VAL A 530 22.29 -53.25 86.01
CA VAL A 530 23.16 -52.69 87.07
C VAL A 530 24.52 -52.32 86.46
N VAL A 531 25.03 -51.14 86.79
CA VAL A 531 26.34 -50.63 86.34
C VAL A 531 27.29 -50.49 87.52
N ASN A 532 28.50 -51.04 87.40
CA ASN A 532 29.56 -50.96 88.41
C ASN A 532 30.51 -49.78 88.15
N ARG A 533 30.98 -49.12 89.22
CA ARG A 533 32.00 -48.06 89.15
C ARG A 533 33.37 -48.68 88.92
N LEU A 534 34.00 -48.31 87.81
CA LEU A 534 35.32 -48.78 87.41
C LEU A 534 36.46 -47.93 87.98
N GLY A 535 36.23 -46.64 88.17
CA GLY A 535 37.20 -45.73 88.78
C GLY A 535 36.61 -44.38 89.14
N GLN A 536 37.32 -43.60 89.95
CA GLN A 536 36.92 -42.25 90.36
C GLN A 536 38.14 -41.34 90.55
N SER A 537 37.92 -40.04 90.47
CA SER A 537 38.89 -39.02 90.84
C SER A 537 39.01 -38.87 92.36
N ALA A 538 40.06 -38.17 92.81
CA ALA A 538 40.05 -37.54 94.12
C ALA A 538 39.08 -36.34 94.12
N ASP A 539 38.93 -35.66 95.26
CA ASP A 539 38.22 -34.38 95.27
C ASP A 539 38.94 -33.38 94.35
N ALA A 540 38.19 -32.85 93.39
CA ALA A 540 38.64 -31.97 92.33
C ALA A 540 37.96 -30.60 92.39
N GLY A 541 37.52 -30.17 93.58
CA GLY A 541 36.84 -28.88 93.80
C GLY A 541 37.54 -27.67 93.15
N ALA A 542 38.87 -27.61 93.19
CA ALA A 542 39.65 -26.52 92.59
C ALA A 542 39.49 -26.42 91.06
N SER A 543 39.34 -27.55 90.36
CA SER A 543 39.21 -27.60 88.90
C SER A 543 37.92 -26.95 88.39
N TRP A 544 36.92 -26.78 89.25
CA TRP A 544 35.61 -26.24 88.88
C TRP A 544 35.47 -24.74 89.14
N THR A 545 36.50 -24.04 89.60
CA THR A 545 36.45 -22.63 90.01
C THR A 545 36.56 -21.61 88.86
N SER A 546 36.70 -22.06 87.62
CA SER A 546 36.78 -21.20 86.42
C SER A 546 36.10 -21.85 85.23
N PRO A 547 35.67 -21.10 84.19
CA PRO A 547 35.24 -21.68 82.92
C PRO A 547 36.41 -22.32 82.14
N GLY A 548 36.12 -23.05 81.06
CA GLY A 548 37.07 -23.66 80.13
C GLY A 548 37.10 -25.20 80.13
N VAL A 549 38.03 -25.78 79.37
CA VAL A 549 38.26 -27.23 79.37
C VAL A 549 38.90 -27.66 80.69
N LYS A 550 38.29 -28.62 81.37
CA LYS A 550 38.70 -29.23 82.63
C LYS A 550 39.17 -30.63 82.38
N SER A 551 40.17 -31.04 83.13
CA SER A 551 40.92 -32.25 82.89
C SER A 551 41.15 -32.87 84.27
N ILE A 552 40.39 -33.92 84.58
CA ILE A 552 40.28 -34.48 85.92
C ILE A 552 40.88 -35.89 85.94
N ALA A 553 41.98 -36.06 86.66
CA ALA A 553 42.65 -37.35 86.80
C ALA A 553 41.83 -38.33 87.65
N LEU A 554 41.80 -39.59 87.22
CA LEU A 554 41.34 -40.69 88.06
C LEU A 554 42.44 -41.05 89.08
N THR A 555 42.03 -41.52 90.25
CA THR A 555 42.96 -41.95 91.32
C THR A 555 43.89 -43.09 90.89
N ALA A 556 43.48 -43.88 89.90
CA ALA A 556 44.31 -44.84 89.17
C ALA A 556 43.78 -45.01 87.74
N PRO A 557 44.62 -45.39 86.76
CA PRO A 557 44.18 -45.70 85.40
C PRO A 557 43.17 -46.86 85.38
N VAL A 558 42.13 -46.72 84.56
CA VAL A 558 41.07 -47.73 84.38
C VAL A 558 41.20 -48.37 83.01
N ASN A 559 41.27 -49.70 82.95
CA ASN A 559 41.33 -50.43 81.68
C ASN A 559 39.98 -50.36 80.94
N VAL A 560 40.02 -50.03 79.65
CA VAL A 560 38.85 -49.98 78.76
C VAL A 560 39.14 -50.64 77.43
N THR A 561 38.09 -51.14 76.80
CA THR A 561 38.15 -51.78 75.49
C THR A 561 37.66 -50.81 74.41
N PRO A 562 38.47 -50.51 73.38
CA PRO A 562 38.03 -49.75 72.23
C PRO A 562 36.76 -50.34 71.60
N GLY A 563 35.81 -49.47 71.27
CA GLY A 563 34.53 -49.84 70.68
C GLY A 563 33.42 -50.14 71.69
N ASN A 564 33.71 -50.31 72.99
CA ASN A 564 32.69 -50.49 74.02
C ASN A 564 32.10 -49.16 74.51
N TYR A 565 30.91 -49.25 75.12
CA TYR A 565 30.25 -48.13 75.76
C TYR A 565 30.57 -48.09 77.25
N TYR A 566 30.69 -46.89 77.79
CA TYR A 566 30.96 -46.59 79.18
C TYR A 566 30.14 -45.39 79.63
N ARG A 567 30.10 -45.10 80.94
CA ARG A 567 29.42 -43.92 81.48
C ARG A 567 30.36 -43.12 82.35
N ALA A 568 30.60 -41.86 82.02
CA ALA A 568 31.28 -40.94 82.92
C ALA A 568 30.25 -40.21 83.78
N ALA A 569 30.56 -40.00 85.04
CA ALA A 569 29.67 -39.33 85.97
C ALA A 569 30.33 -38.14 86.65
N ILE A 570 29.54 -37.10 86.91
CA ILE A 570 29.94 -35.89 87.65
C ILE A 570 29.05 -35.79 88.90
N LEU A 571 29.66 -35.47 90.04
CA LEU A 571 28.95 -35.25 91.31
C LEU A 571 29.52 -34.04 92.04
N PHE A 572 28.63 -33.19 92.56
CA PHE A 572 28.92 -32.10 93.50
C PHE A 572 28.17 -32.35 94.81
N VAL A 573 28.85 -32.23 95.96
CA VAL A 573 28.27 -32.42 97.30
C VAL A 573 28.49 -31.15 98.13
N GLY A 574 27.44 -30.44 98.58
CA GLY A 574 27.52 -29.19 99.36
C GLY A 574 26.35 -28.21 99.22
N SER A 575 26.18 -27.24 100.12
CA SER A 575 25.03 -26.30 100.08
C SER A 575 25.11 -25.15 99.05
N GLY A 576 26.08 -25.17 98.13
CA GLY A 576 26.14 -24.28 96.96
C GLY A 576 25.70 -25.01 95.70
N ALA A 577 24.71 -24.49 94.98
CA ALA A 577 24.34 -25.04 93.68
C ALA A 577 25.53 -24.90 92.72
N GLY A 578 26.22 -26.01 92.43
CA GLY A 578 27.29 -26.07 91.44
C GLY A 578 26.72 -25.83 90.04
N LYS A 579 26.71 -24.58 89.60
CA LYS A 579 26.23 -24.21 88.26
C LYS A 579 27.32 -24.45 87.23
N ILE A 580 27.09 -25.41 86.34
CA ILE A 580 27.84 -25.54 85.09
C ILE A 580 26.81 -25.34 83.98
N ALA A 581 26.67 -24.10 83.51
CA ALA A 581 25.90 -23.81 82.31
C ALA A 581 26.69 -24.28 81.07
N GLY A 582 25.96 -24.64 80.00
CA GLY A 582 26.33 -24.89 78.59
C GLY A 582 27.78 -25.22 78.18
N CYS A 583 27.97 -26.05 77.15
CA CYS A 583 29.30 -26.24 76.54
C CYS A 583 29.52 -25.29 75.34
N ALA A 584 29.64 -23.99 75.59
CA ALA A 584 30.05 -23.01 74.59
C ALA A 584 31.54 -22.67 74.73
N ALA A 585 32.42 -23.62 74.40
CA ALA A 585 33.82 -23.32 74.13
C ALA A 585 34.20 -23.87 72.75
N THR A 586 34.96 -23.10 71.99
CA THR A 586 35.49 -23.48 70.68
C THR A 586 36.22 -24.82 70.79
N ILE A 587 35.70 -25.83 70.10
CA ILE A 587 36.22 -27.20 70.12
C ILE A 587 37.62 -27.19 69.49
N SER A 588 38.67 -27.47 70.26
CA SER A 588 40.02 -27.69 69.71
C SER A 588 40.10 -29.06 69.03
N ASP A 589 40.91 -29.20 67.97
CA ASP A 589 41.10 -30.44 67.19
C ASP A 589 41.43 -31.70 68.01
N ALA A 590 41.95 -31.54 69.23
CA ALA A 590 42.20 -32.64 70.16
C ALA A 590 40.91 -33.36 70.65
N LEU A 591 39.72 -32.84 70.36
CA LEU A 591 38.44 -33.31 70.88
C LEU A 591 37.60 -34.08 69.84
N LEU A 592 38.05 -34.22 68.59
CA LEU A 592 37.23 -34.74 67.47
C LEU A 592 36.89 -36.24 67.50
N ASN A 593 37.42 -37.02 68.45
CA ASN A 593 37.30 -38.48 68.44
C ASN A 593 36.27 -39.10 69.42
N HIS A 594 35.21 -38.38 69.82
CA HIS A 594 34.26 -38.92 70.80
C HIS A 594 32.79 -38.67 70.48
N GLY A 595 31.97 -39.70 70.75
CA GLY A 595 30.52 -39.67 70.63
C GLY A 595 29.86 -40.07 71.94
N VAL A 596 28.91 -39.25 72.38
CA VAL A 596 27.49 -39.60 72.67
C VAL A 596 26.77 -38.35 73.21
N ARG A 597 25.45 -38.26 72.96
CA ARG A 597 24.50 -37.44 73.72
C ARG A 597 23.42 -38.32 74.34
N ARG A 598 23.32 -38.28 75.67
CA ARG A 598 22.12 -38.39 76.52
C ARG A 598 22.62 -38.47 77.96
N SER A 599 22.12 -37.59 78.82
CA SER A 599 22.44 -37.64 80.23
C SER A 599 21.33 -38.25 81.05
N VAL A 600 21.72 -38.78 82.20
CA VAL A 600 20.83 -39.44 83.14
C VAL A 600 21.19 -38.95 84.52
N PHE A 601 20.20 -38.64 85.36
CA PHE A 601 20.45 -38.12 86.69
C PHE A 601 19.82 -38.97 87.80
N LEU A 602 20.49 -38.96 88.95
CA LEU A 602 20.03 -39.49 90.24
C LEU A 602 20.13 -38.36 91.27
N SER A 603 19.12 -38.25 92.14
CA SER A 603 19.07 -37.20 93.19
C SER A 603 19.48 -37.73 94.56
N GLY A 604 19.93 -36.86 95.46
CA GLY A 604 20.17 -37.16 96.88
C GLY A 604 21.46 -37.94 97.21
N GLN A 605 22.44 -37.93 96.32
CA GLN A 605 23.75 -38.56 96.48
C GLN A 605 24.67 -37.76 97.41
N THR A 606 25.42 -38.45 98.26
CA THR A 606 26.43 -37.85 99.15
C THR A 606 27.86 -38.22 98.74
N GLY A 607 28.01 -39.06 97.72
CA GLY A 607 29.27 -39.52 97.12
C GLY A 607 28.98 -40.40 95.89
N PHE A 608 30.02 -40.80 95.15
CA PHE A 608 29.85 -41.72 94.02
C PHE A 608 29.47 -43.12 94.53
N PRO A 609 28.36 -43.73 94.06
CA PRO A 609 28.01 -45.10 94.44
C PRO A 609 28.93 -46.11 93.75
N SER A 610 29.21 -47.24 94.41
CA SER A 610 29.97 -48.36 93.82
C SER A 610 29.19 -49.08 92.72
N THR A 611 27.86 -49.10 92.80
CA THR A 611 26.95 -49.74 91.85
C THR A 611 25.67 -48.92 91.71
N LEU A 612 25.05 -48.94 90.53
CA LEU A 612 23.82 -48.20 90.23
C LEU A 612 22.87 -49.03 89.39
N THR A 613 21.55 -48.88 89.58
CA THR A 613 20.55 -49.57 88.74
C THR A 613 19.98 -48.60 87.69
N ILE A 614 19.98 -49.00 86.42
CA ILE A 614 19.52 -48.19 85.28
C ILE A 614 18.00 -47.87 85.37
N SER A 615 17.22 -48.65 86.09
CA SER A 615 15.79 -48.35 86.32
C SER A 615 15.55 -47.18 87.28
N SER A 616 16.53 -46.84 88.13
CA SER A 616 16.43 -45.75 89.11
C SER A 616 16.77 -44.37 88.55
N MET A 617 16.95 -44.30 87.24
CA MET A 617 17.68 -43.27 86.52
C MET A 617 16.72 -42.57 85.55
N SER A 618 16.49 -41.27 85.72
CA SER A 618 15.65 -40.51 84.79
C SER A 618 16.50 -39.87 83.70
N THR A 619 16.08 -40.06 82.46
CA THR A 619 16.79 -39.53 81.31
C THR A 619 16.39 -38.09 81.04
N ASN A 620 17.36 -37.25 80.68
CA ASN A 620 17.12 -35.86 80.32
C ASN A 620 17.91 -35.50 79.06
N ASN A 621 17.42 -34.51 78.33
CA ASN A 621 18.03 -33.97 77.12
C ASN A 621 19.07 -32.88 77.44
N ALA A 622 19.62 -32.84 78.66
CA ALA A 622 20.70 -31.92 78.98
C ALA A 622 22.01 -32.31 78.26
N LEU A 623 22.68 -31.31 77.68
CA LEU A 623 23.82 -31.44 76.76
C LEU A 623 25.15 -31.70 77.46
N TYR A 624 25.96 -32.65 76.95
CA TYR A 624 27.36 -32.84 77.39
C TYR A 624 28.31 -33.11 76.23
N TRP A 625 29.46 -32.46 76.31
CA TRP A 625 30.69 -32.86 75.64
C TRP A 625 31.66 -33.43 76.67
N LEU A 626 32.22 -34.59 76.36
CA LEU A 626 33.11 -35.38 77.21
C LEU A 626 34.29 -35.82 76.35
N ALA A 627 35.51 -35.57 76.82
CA ALA A 627 36.73 -36.05 76.20
C ALA A 627 37.50 -36.92 77.18
N MET A 628 38.29 -37.87 76.69
CA MET A 628 39.06 -38.76 77.55
C MET A 628 40.47 -38.90 77.03
N LYS A 629 41.41 -39.03 77.96
CA LYS A 629 42.82 -39.21 77.66
C LYS A 629 43.40 -40.46 78.32
#